data_AF-A0A8S8Y171-F1
#
_entry.id   AF-A0A8S8Y171-F1
#
_cell.length_a   1.000
_cell.length_b   1.000
_cell.length_c   1.000
_cell.angle_alpha   90.00
_cell.angle_beta   90.00
_cell.angle_gamma   90.00
#
_symmetry.space_group_name_H-M   'P 1'
#
loop_
_entity.id
_entity.type
_entity.pdbx_description
1 polymer ?
#
loop_
_entity_poly.entity_id
_entity_poly.type
_entity_poly.pdbx_seq_one_letter_code
_entity_poly.pdbx_strand_id
1 'polypeptide(L)' 'METELDITGNLLVGVGYIVYIDADNNAVDCGPDAVSKSQLYLHVLNGGTTYETLTVDDTSAGALVV' A
#
# COMPACT_ATOMS: atom_id res chain seq x y z
N MET A 1 2.02 1.71 -17.35
CA MET A 1 2.24 0.89 -16.14
C MET A 1 2.50 1.93 -15.10
N GLU A 2 1.50 2.14 -14.26
CA GLU A 2 1.43 3.33 -13.43
C GLU A 2 2.24 3.09 -12.15
N THR A 3 3.07 4.05 -11.80
CA THR A 3 3.92 4.11 -10.60
C THR A 3 3.17 4.77 -9.44
N GLU A 4 3.73 4.77 -8.24
CA GLU A 4 3.13 5.44 -7.06
C GLU A 4 2.83 6.93 -7.30
N LEU A 5 3.63 7.58 -8.15
CA LEU A 5 3.43 8.97 -8.59
C LEU A 5 2.10 9.16 -9.33
N ASP A 6 1.61 8.15 -10.04
CA ASP A 6 0.38 8.22 -10.82
C ASP A 6 -0.88 8.10 -9.94
N ILE A 7 -0.73 7.65 -8.69
CA ILE A 7 -1.80 7.55 -7.68
C ILE A 7 -2.02 8.91 -6.96
N THR A 8 -1.08 9.84 -7.10
CA THR A 8 -1.21 11.19 -6.55
C THR A 8 -2.20 12.08 -7.32
N GLY A 9 -2.67 11.60 -8.49
CA GLY A 9 -3.75 12.20 -9.28
C GLY A 9 -5.12 11.59 -8.97
N ASN A 10 -6.19 12.38 -9.13
CA ASN A 10 -7.55 11.87 -9.02
C ASN A 10 -7.78 10.70 -9.99
N LEU A 11 -8.01 9.50 -9.45
CA LEU A 11 -8.35 8.30 -10.24
C LEU A 11 -9.69 8.50 -10.97
N LEU A 12 -9.81 7.96 -12.19
CA LEU A 12 -11.03 8.05 -12.99
C LEU A 12 -12.08 7.05 -12.52
N VAL A 13 -13.36 7.46 -12.60
CA VAL A 13 -14.50 6.61 -12.26
C VAL A 13 -14.65 5.48 -13.28
N GLY A 14 -14.89 4.26 -12.80
CA GLY A 14 -15.17 3.09 -13.64
C GLY A 14 -13.94 2.43 -14.26
N VAL A 15 -12.73 2.89 -13.90
CA VAL A 15 -11.47 2.31 -14.34
C VAL A 15 -10.91 1.43 -13.22
N GLY A 16 -10.52 0.20 -13.56
CA GLY A 16 -9.81 -0.69 -12.64
C GLY A 16 -8.32 -0.32 -12.59
N TYR A 17 -7.78 -0.23 -11.38
CA TYR A 17 -6.37 0.10 -11.13
C TYR A 17 -5.68 -1.06 -10.41
N ILE A 18 -4.43 -1.32 -10.78
CA ILE A 18 -3.50 -2.13 -10.00
C ILE A 18 -2.51 -1.15 -9.40
N VAL A 19 -2.37 -1.20 -8.08
CA VAL A 19 -1.49 -0.33 -7.32
C VAL A 19 -0.35 -1.17 -6.75
N TYR A 20 0.87 -0.70 -6.95
CA TYR A 20 2.06 -1.22 -6.30
C TYR A 20 2.49 -0.18 -5.27
N ILE A 21 2.61 -0.59 -4.02
CA ILE A 21 3.08 0.23 -2.91
C ILE A 21 4.40 -0.37 -2.46
N ASP A 22 5.47 0.41 -2.52
CA ASP A 22 6.74 0.08 -1.92
C ASP A 22 6.69 0.44 -0.43
N ALA A 23 6.84 -0.58 0.40
CA ALA A 23 6.80 -0.44 1.84
C ALA A 23 8.17 -0.08 2.43
N ASP A 24 9.24 -0.05 1.62
CA ASP A 24 10.62 0.17 2.04
C ASP A 24 11.26 1.30 1.22
N ASN A 25 11.75 2.34 1.89
CA ASN A 25 12.47 3.44 1.24
C ASN A 25 14.00 3.28 1.31
N ASN A 26 14.49 2.11 1.74
CA ASN A 26 15.86 1.75 2.05
C ASN A 26 16.54 2.64 3.12
N ALA A 27 15.77 3.31 3.97
CA ALA A 27 16.26 4.06 5.12
C ALA A 27 16.13 3.23 6.42
N VAL A 28 16.86 3.63 7.47
CA VAL A 28 16.66 3.07 8.82
C VAL A 28 15.56 3.85 9.50
N ASP A 29 14.31 3.59 9.14
CA ASP A 29 13.13 4.16 9.76
C ASP A 29 12.15 3.08 10.26
N CYS A 30 11.15 3.50 11.04
CA CYS A 30 10.10 2.61 11.54
C CYS A 30 9.04 2.32 10.46
N GLY A 31 9.49 2.08 9.23
CA GLY A 31 8.66 1.82 8.07
C GLY A 31 7.83 0.54 8.22
N PRO A 32 6.82 0.33 7.35
CA PRO A 32 5.98 -0.87 7.40
C PRO A 32 6.78 -2.19 7.27
N ASP A 33 7.95 -2.16 6.63
CA ASP A 33 8.90 -3.27 6.51
C ASP A 33 9.64 -3.60 7.84
N ALA A 34 9.72 -2.62 8.75
CA ALA A 34 10.39 -2.74 10.04
C ALA A 34 9.45 -3.13 11.21
N VAL A 35 8.15 -3.33 10.95
CA VAL A 35 7.14 -3.64 11.97
C VAL A 35 6.39 -4.94 11.66
N SER A 36 5.95 -5.67 12.69
CA SER A 36 5.20 -6.93 12.51
C SER A 36 3.74 -6.72 12.10
N LYS A 37 3.22 -5.50 12.21
CA LYS A 37 1.83 -5.14 11.86
C LYS A 37 1.77 -3.73 11.32
N SER A 38 1.07 -3.55 10.20
CA SER A 38 0.75 -2.26 9.61
C SER A 38 -0.73 -2.21 9.21
N GLN A 39 -1.24 -1.01 8.93
CA GLN A 39 -2.63 -0.82 8.47
C GLN A 39 -2.62 -0.04 7.16
N LEU A 40 -3.27 -0.59 6.13
CA LEU A 40 -3.50 0.10 4.87
C LEU A 40 -4.88 0.75 4.90
N TYR A 41 -4.92 2.07 4.73
CA TYR A 41 -6.16 2.84 4.62
C TYR A 41 -6.39 3.20 3.15
N LEU A 42 -7.51 2.73 2.59
CA LEU A 42 -7.96 3.10 1.25
C LEU A 42 -9.18 4.00 1.40
N HIS A 43 -8.97 5.30 1.21
CA HIS A 43 -10.06 6.28 1.14
C HIS A 43 -10.39 6.59 -0.31
N VAL A 44 -11.62 6.29 -0.70
CA VAL A 44 -12.18 6.70 -2.00
C VAL A 44 -13.19 7.80 -1.73
N LEU A 45 -12.95 9.00 -2.27
CA LEU A 45 -13.68 10.23 -1.94
C LEU A 45 -15.21 10.04 -1.83
N ASN A 46 -15.82 9.38 -2.82
CA ASN A 46 -17.25 9.07 -2.86
C ASN A 46 -17.59 7.60 -2.56
N GLY A 47 -16.59 6.74 -2.34
CA GLY A 47 -16.75 5.31 -2.04
C GLY A 47 -16.66 4.98 -0.55
N GLY A 48 -16.24 5.94 0.27
CA GLY A 48 -15.97 5.74 1.70
C GLY A 48 -14.53 5.30 1.97
N THR A 49 -14.26 5.00 3.23
CA THR A 49 -12.95 4.48 3.68
C THR A 49 -13.09 3.02 4.03
N THR A 50 -12.18 2.19 3.51
CA THR A 50 -11.94 0.84 4.01
C THR A 50 -10.53 0.75 4.58
N TYR A 51 -10.30 -0.20 5.48
CA TYR A 51 -8.99 -0.47 6.04
C TYR A 51 -8.72 -1.97 6.04
N GLU A 52 -7.47 -2.34 5.79
CA GLU A 52 -6.96 -3.70 5.87
C GLU A 52 -5.82 -3.71 6.91
N THR A 53 -5.81 -4.69 7.80
CA THR A 53 -4.65 -4.91 8.68
C THR A 53 -3.72 -5.88 7.99
N LEU A 54 -2.49 -5.44 7.78
CA LEU A 54 -1.45 -6.19 7.09
C LEU A 54 -0.52 -6.80 8.14
N THR A 55 -0.32 -8.11 8.07
CA THR A 55 0.60 -8.85 8.92
C THR A 55 1.81 -9.25 8.11
N VAL A 56 2.98 -8.83 8.59
CA VAL A 56 4.28 -9.13 7.97
C VAL A 56 4.85 -10.36 8.67
N ASP A 57 4.57 -11.54 8.09
CA ASP A 57 4.95 -12.82 8.67
C ASP A 57 6.33 -13.30 8.18
N ASP A 58 6.80 -12.74 7.05
CA ASP A 58 8.06 -13.05 6.39
C ASP A 58 8.63 -11.77 5.76
N THR A 59 9.90 -11.46 6.08
CA THR A 59 10.60 -10.25 5.62
C THR A 59 11.50 -10.50 4.42
N SER A 60 11.45 -11.70 3.81
CA SER A 60 12.16 -11.99 2.58
C SER A 60 11.57 -11.25 1.38
N ALA A 61 12.42 -10.86 0.43
CA ALA A 61 11.99 -10.12 -0.75
C ALA A 61 10.98 -10.93 -1.58
N GLY A 62 9.80 -10.36 -1.82
CA GLY A 62 8.70 -11.00 -2.55
C GLY A 62 7.78 -11.88 -1.69
N ALA A 63 7.95 -11.87 -0.36
CA ALA A 63 7.00 -12.50 0.55
C ALA A 63 5.62 -11.83 0.48
N LEU A 64 4.57 -12.64 0.64
CA LEU A 64 3.20 -12.15 0.70
C LEU A 64 2.94 -11.52 2.06
N VAL A 65 2.43 -10.28 2.06
CA VAL A 65 1.87 -9.63 3.25
C VAL A 65 0.37 -9.95 3.28
N VAL A 66 -0.12 -10.47 4.42
CA VAL A 66 -1.48 -11.03 4.54
C VAL A 66 -2.35 -10.23 5.51
#